data_AF-A0A1L3GDP5-F1
#
_entry.id   AF-A0A1L3GDP5-F1
#
_cell.length_a   1.000
_cell.length_b   1.000
_cell.length_c   1.000
_cell.angle_alpha   90.00
_cell.angle_beta   90.00
_cell.angle_gamma   90.00
#
_symmetry.space_group_name_H-M   'P 1'
#
loop_
_entity.id
_entity.type
_entity.pdbx_description
1 polymer ?
#
loop_
_entity_poly.entity_id
_entity_poly.type
_entity_poly.pdbx_seq_one_letter_code
_entity_poly.pdbx_strand_id
1 'polypeptide(L)'
;MMRLLCCLCLALLVGGCASRPMPGLFTPRDQQLFVQGMDDLLAHRHPSPAFAALQQDWPESPWTRKSLEIAELVKTIQTQQKAIDQLRRDQANRVRLQNTLQAKVKTLENEREKLRQLLIDLETRGR
;
A
#
# COMPACT_ATOMS: atom_id res chain seq x y z
N MET A 1 -48.35 27.12 0.21
CA MET A 1 -47.21 27.95 0.68
C MET A 1 -46.24 27.22 1.62
N MET A 2 -46.66 26.31 2.50
CA MET A 2 -45.74 25.64 3.46
C MET A 2 -44.69 24.69 2.84
N ARG A 3 -44.98 24.08 1.67
CA ARG A 3 -44.02 23.16 1.00
C ARG A 3 -42.80 23.87 0.41
N LEU A 4 -42.95 25.12 -0.02
CA LEU A 4 -41.86 25.91 -0.61
C LEU A 4 -40.85 26.36 0.44
N LEU A 5 -41.33 26.70 1.65
CA LEU A 5 -40.49 27.04 2.81
C LEU A 5 -39.66 25.85 3.29
N CYS A 6 -40.24 24.64 3.35
CA CYS A 6 -39.46 23.44 3.70
C CYS A 6 -38.35 23.13 2.69
N CYS A 7 -38.62 23.30 1.39
CA CYS A 7 -37.60 23.09 0.36
C CYS A 7 -36.46 24.11 0.46
N LEU A 8 -36.77 25.37 0.80
CA LEU A 8 -35.76 26.42 0.96
C LEU A 8 -34.87 26.17 2.18
N CYS A 9 -35.43 25.71 3.30
CA CYS A 9 -34.67 25.35 4.50
C CYS A 9 -33.77 24.13 4.26
N LEU A 10 -34.26 23.12 3.53
CA LEU A 10 -33.44 21.96 3.15
C LEU A 10 -32.29 22.36 2.21
N ALA A 11 -32.51 23.26 1.25
CA ALA A 11 -31.46 23.76 0.37
C ALA A 11 -30.37 24.55 1.13
N LEU A 12 -30.76 25.35 2.13
CA LEU A 12 -29.82 26.09 2.98
C LEU A 12 -29.02 25.17 3.91
N LEU A 13 -29.65 24.12 4.47
CA LEU A 13 -28.97 23.13 5.31
C LEU A 13 -27.98 22.26 4.53
N VAL A 14 -28.30 21.92 3.27
CA VAL A 14 -27.38 21.14 2.40
C VAL A 14 -26.27 22.03 1.83
N GLY A 15 -26.53 23.33 1.58
CA GLY A 15 -25.52 24.29 1.11
C GLY A 15 -24.52 24.75 2.17
N GLY A 16 -24.86 24.66 3.47
CA GLY A 16 -24.01 25.11 4.58
C GLY A 16 -22.81 24.21 4.89
N CYS A 17 -22.79 22.97 4.41
CA CYS A 17 -21.68 22.03 4.61
C CYS A 17 -20.62 22.07 3.49
N ALA A 18 -20.84 22.86 2.44
CA ALA A 18 -19.80 23.14 1.45
C ALA A 18 -18.89 24.23 2.01
N SER A 19 -17.81 23.83 2.66
CA SER A 19 -16.66 24.70 2.95
C SER A 19 -16.15 25.30 1.65
N ARG A 20 -16.70 26.45 1.25
CA ARG A 20 -16.21 27.18 0.08
C ARG A 20 -14.73 27.48 0.33
N PRO A 21 -13.81 27.02 -0.54
CA PRO A 21 -12.42 27.38 -0.39
C PRO A 21 -12.33 28.91 -0.43
N MET A 22 -11.69 29.51 0.59
CA MET A 22 -11.41 30.94 0.55
C MET A 22 -10.67 31.26 -0.75
N PRO A 23 -10.95 32.41 -1.40
CA PRO A 23 -10.19 32.81 -2.57
C PRO A 23 -8.69 32.84 -2.21
N GLY A 24 -7.85 32.22 -3.06
CA GLY A 24 -6.42 32.07 -2.81
C GLY A 24 -5.66 33.38 -2.57
N LEU A 25 -6.27 34.53 -2.84
CA LEU A 25 -5.74 35.86 -2.50
C LEU A 25 -5.57 36.09 -0.98
N PHE A 26 -6.29 35.35 -0.13
CA PHE A 26 -6.21 35.51 1.33
C PHE A 26 -5.46 34.38 2.04
N THR A 27 -5.01 33.35 1.31
CA THR A 27 -4.23 32.26 1.91
C THR A 27 -2.74 32.63 1.95
N PRO A 28 -2.09 32.47 3.10
CA PRO A 28 -0.64 32.60 3.21
C PRO A 28 0.09 31.69 2.21
N ARG A 29 1.20 32.17 1.64
CA ARG A 29 1.93 31.49 0.57
C ARG A 29 2.51 30.14 1.01
N ASP A 30 2.91 30.02 2.26
CA ASP A 30 3.36 28.76 2.87
C ASP A 30 2.23 27.70 2.89
N GLN A 31 1.00 28.11 3.21
CA GLN A 31 -0.16 27.23 3.12
C GLN A 31 -0.46 26.82 1.66
N GLN A 32 -0.32 27.73 0.70
CA GLN A 32 -0.53 27.40 -0.72
C GLN A 32 0.48 26.37 -1.21
N LEU A 33 1.76 26.53 -0.87
CA LEU A 33 2.81 25.57 -1.21
C LEU A 33 2.58 24.21 -0.56
N PHE A 34 2.06 24.19 0.67
CA PHE A 34 1.67 22.95 1.32
C PHE A 34 0.53 22.24 0.55
N VAL A 35 -0.52 22.96 0.17
CA VAL A 35 -1.65 22.38 -0.58
C VAL A 35 -1.16 21.87 -1.94
N GLN A 36 -0.37 22.67 -2.67
CA GLN A 36 0.23 22.25 -3.92
C GLN A 36 1.09 20.99 -3.75
N GLY A 37 1.90 20.93 -2.69
CA GLY A 37 2.73 19.77 -2.41
C GLY A 37 1.92 18.50 -2.10
N MET A 38 0.76 18.65 -1.47
CA MET A 38 -0.18 17.55 -1.26
C MET A 38 -0.83 17.07 -2.55
N ASP A 39 -1.26 17.98 -3.42
CA ASP A 39 -1.85 17.64 -4.72
C ASP A 39 -0.83 16.88 -5.60
N ASP A 40 0.41 17.37 -5.63
CA ASP A 40 1.51 16.71 -6.32
C ASP A 40 1.82 15.32 -5.76
N LEU A 41 1.80 15.17 -4.43
CA LEU A 41 2.03 13.90 -3.75
C LEU A 41 0.94 12.88 -4.10
N LEU A 42 -0.32 13.32 -4.17
CA LEU A 42 -1.44 12.46 -4.56
C LEU A 42 -1.34 12.02 -6.03
N ALA A 43 -0.90 12.92 -6.91
CA ALA A 43 -0.76 12.63 -8.33
C ALA A 43 0.46 11.74 -8.64
N HIS A 44 1.61 11.97 -8.01
CA HIS A 44 2.89 11.38 -8.43
C HIS A 44 3.52 10.45 -7.37
N ARG A 45 3.00 10.38 -6.14
CA ARG A 45 3.54 9.59 -5.01
C ARG A 45 5.01 9.87 -4.65
N HIS A 46 5.53 11.01 -5.09
CA HIS A 46 6.90 11.46 -4.85
C HIS A 46 6.90 12.79 -4.07
N PRO A 47 7.99 13.11 -3.34
CA PRO A 47 8.09 14.38 -2.64
C PRO A 47 7.99 15.54 -3.64
N SER A 48 7.03 16.44 -3.41
CA SER A 48 6.81 17.57 -4.30
C SER A 48 7.91 18.63 -4.16
N PRO A 49 8.35 19.29 -5.26
CA PRO A 49 9.20 20.46 -5.19
C PRO A 49 8.57 21.61 -4.38
N ALA A 50 7.24 21.67 -4.25
CA ALA A 50 6.55 22.67 -3.44
C ALA A 50 6.84 22.49 -1.93
N PHE A 51 7.03 21.26 -1.45
CA PHE A 51 7.46 21.02 -0.07
C PHE A 51 8.92 21.46 0.17
N ALA A 52 9.79 21.30 -0.82
CA ALA A 52 11.17 21.79 -0.72
C ALA A 52 11.19 23.32 -0.66
N ALA A 53 10.41 23.99 -1.51
CA ALA A 53 10.25 25.46 -1.47
C ALA A 53 9.66 25.93 -0.14
N LEU A 54 8.66 25.23 0.39
CA LEU A 54 8.06 25.52 1.69
C LEU A 54 9.08 25.47 2.83
N GLN A 55 9.94 24.45 2.84
CA GLN A 55 10.98 24.29 3.85
C GLN A 55 12.09 25.34 3.75
N GLN A 56 12.46 25.72 2.52
CA GLN A 56 13.51 26.71 2.26
C GLN A 56 13.07 28.13 2.65
N ASP A 57 11.87 28.53 2.22
CA ASP A 57 11.41 29.91 2.30
C ASP A 57 10.66 30.19 3.62
N TRP A 58 10.06 29.17 4.26
CA TRP A 58 9.32 29.29 5.52
C TRP A 58 9.66 28.18 6.54
N PRO A 59 10.92 28.07 7.00
CA PRO A 59 11.34 26.99 7.90
C PRO A 59 10.54 26.92 9.21
N GLU A 60 10.14 28.07 9.75
CA GLU A 60 9.39 28.18 11.01
C GLU A 60 7.86 28.00 10.85
N SER A 61 7.38 27.84 9.62
CA SER A 61 5.94 27.68 9.38
C SER A 61 5.42 26.35 9.97
N PRO A 62 4.23 26.34 10.60
CA PRO A 62 3.59 25.09 11.00
C PRO A 62 3.33 24.15 9.81
N TRP A 63 3.19 24.69 8.60
CA TRP A 63 3.01 23.90 7.38
C TRP A 63 4.29 23.17 6.97
N THR A 64 5.46 23.77 7.22
CA THR A 64 6.76 23.12 7.01
C THR A 64 6.89 21.89 7.90
N ARG A 65 6.59 22.01 9.20
CA ARG A 65 6.61 20.87 10.13
C ARG A 65 5.70 19.74 9.65
N LYS A 66 4.47 20.07 9.23
CA LYS A 66 3.53 19.09 8.67
C LYS A 66 4.06 18.42 7.41
N SER A 67 4.69 19.18 6.50
CA SER A 67 5.28 18.61 5.28
C SER A 67 6.39 17.61 5.57
N LEU A 68 7.20 17.86 6.62
CA LEU A 68 8.25 16.94 7.06
C LEU A 68 7.68 15.65 7.65
N GLU A 69 6.64 15.75 8.49
CA GLU A 69 5.93 14.57 9.02
C GLU A 69 5.36 13.71 7.89
N ILE A 70 4.78 14.35 6.87
CA ILE A 70 4.24 13.67 5.69
C ILE A 70 5.36 12.99 4.90
N ALA A 71 6.51 13.65 4.72
CA ALA A 71 7.65 13.05 4.04
C ALA A 71 8.15 11.78 4.76
N GLU A 72 8.23 11.79 6.09
CA GLU A 72 8.61 10.61 6.89
C GLU A 72 7.55 9.50 6.81
N LEU A 73 6.26 9.83 6.81
CA LEU A 73 5.18 8.85 6.59
C LEU A 73 5.28 8.21 5.20
N VAL A 74 5.53 9.00 4.15
CA VAL A 74 5.69 8.48 2.78
C VAL A 74 6.89 7.53 2.69
N LYS A 75 8.03 7.89 3.30
CA LYS A 75 9.21 7.03 3.38
C LYS A 75 8.93 5.72 4.12
N THR A 76 8.16 5.80 5.22
CA THR A 76 7.73 4.62 5.98
C THR A 76 6.84 3.71 5.13
N ILE A 77 5.86 4.27 4.42
CA ILE A 77 4.99 3.53 3.50
C ILE A 77 5.81 2.84 2.40
N GLN A 78 6.75 3.54 1.78
CA GLN A 78 7.63 2.96 0.76
C GLN A 78 8.47 1.80 1.31
N THR A 79 8.98 1.94 2.55
CA THR A 79 9.76 0.90 3.21
C THR A 79 8.90 -0.33 3.53
N GLN A 80 7.69 -0.11 4.05
CA GLN A 80 6.73 -1.18 4.31
C GLN A 80 6.30 -1.89 3.03
N GLN A 81 6.06 -1.15 1.95
CA GLN A 81 5.71 -1.74 0.66
C GLN A 81 6.82 -2.65 0.13
N LYS A 82 8.08 -2.21 0.22
CA LYS A 82 9.24 -3.06 -0.14
C LYS A 82 9.30 -4.34 0.70
N ALA A 83 9.04 -4.25 2.01
CA ALA A 83 9.00 -5.41 2.89
C ALA A 83 7.85 -6.37 2.53
N ILE A 84 6.66 -5.85 2.22
CA ILE A 84 5.52 -6.64 1.77
C ILE A 84 5.84 -7.37 0.46
N ASP A 85 6.42 -6.67 -0.51
CA ASP A 85 6.79 -7.25 -1.80
C ASP A 85 7.85 -8.36 -1.63
N GLN A 86 8.80 -8.18 -0.71
CA GLN A 86 9.78 -9.20 -0.38
C GLN A 86 9.12 -10.43 0.25
N LEU A 87 8.26 -10.24 1.26
CA LEU A 87 7.53 -11.33 1.92
C LEU A 87 6.67 -12.12 0.93
N ARG A 88 6.03 -11.44 -0.03
CA ARG A 88 5.26 -12.10 -1.10
C ARG A 88 6.13 -12.99 -1.98
N ARG A 89 7.33 -12.51 -2.37
CA ARG A 89 8.28 -13.31 -3.15
C ARG A 89 8.75 -14.53 -2.35
N ASP A 90 9.08 -14.35 -1.09
CA ASP A 90 9.55 -15.44 -0.23
C ASP A 90 8.45 -16.49 0.01
N GLN A 91 7.21 -16.05 0.19
CA GLN A 91 6.06 -16.96 0.28
C GLN A 91 5.89 -17.78 -1.01
N ALA A 92 5.94 -17.14 -2.17
CA ALA A 92 5.83 -17.84 -3.45
C ALA A 92 6.95 -18.88 -3.64
N ASN A 93 8.19 -18.53 -3.24
CA ASN A 93 9.32 -19.45 -3.27
C ASN A 93 9.14 -20.65 -2.33
N ARG A 94 8.64 -20.42 -1.11
CA ARG A 94 8.35 -21.49 -0.15
C ARG A 94 7.30 -22.46 -0.67
N VAL A 95 6.22 -21.95 -1.26
CA VAL A 95 5.17 -22.79 -1.86
C VAL A 95 5.74 -23.64 -3.01
N ARG A 96 6.55 -23.04 -3.89
CA ARG A 96 7.22 -23.78 -4.96
C ARG A 96 8.11 -24.90 -4.42
N LEU A 97 8.96 -24.57 -3.43
CA LEU A 97 9.86 -25.54 -2.81
C LEU A 97 9.09 -26.68 -2.14
N GLN A 98 8.01 -26.36 -1.42
CA GLN A 98 7.15 -27.35 -0.78
C GLN A 98 6.55 -28.32 -1.80
N ASN A 99 6.01 -27.80 -2.91
CA ASN A 99 5.47 -28.63 -3.98
C ASN A 99 6.54 -29.54 -4.61
N THR A 100 7.75 -29.01 -4.84
CA THR A 100 8.87 -29.80 -5.33
C THR A 100 9.26 -30.91 -4.36
N LEU A 101 9.37 -30.61 -3.06
CA LEU A 101 9.70 -31.60 -2.04
C LEU A 101 8.62 -32.68 -1.93
N GLN A 102 7.34 -32.29 -1.95
CA GLN A 102 6.23 -33.23 -1.91
C GLN A 102 6.24 -34.17 -3.12
N ALA A 103 6.52 -33.66 -4.32
CA ALA A 103 6.68 -34.48 -5.51
C ALA A 103 7.85 -35.48 -5.37
N LYS A 104 8.99 -35.04 -4.83
CA LYS A 104 10.15 -35.92 -4.58
C LYS A 104 9.83 -37.02 -3.57
N VAL A 105 9.15 -36.69 -2.47
CA VAL A 105 8.71 -37.68 -1.47
C VAL A 105 7.84 -38.74 -2.12
N LYS A 106 6.83 -38.33 -2.90
CA LYS A 106 5.95 -39.26 -3.61
C LYS A 106 6.72 -40.17 -4.58
N THR A 107 7.70 -39.63 -5.30
CA THR A 107 8.57 -40.43 -6.18
C THR A 107 9.37 -41.46 -5.40
N LEU A 108 10.01 -41.06 -4.29
CA LEU A 108 10.80 -41.95 -3.45
C LEU A 108 9.94 -43.04 -2.80
N GLU A 109 8.71 -42.72 -2.38
CA GLU A 109 7.76 -43.70 -1.85
C GLU A 109 7.41 -44.76 -2.90
N ASN A 110 7.14 -44.33 -4.15
CA ASN A 110 6.88 -45.24 -5.26
C ASN A 110 8.09 -46.13 -5.58
N GLU A 111 9.29 -45.56 -5.59
CA GLU A 111 10.53 -46.32 -5.81
C GLU A 111 10.79 -47.33 -4.69
N ARG A 112 10.58 -46.94 -3.44
CA ARG A 112 10.69 -47.84 -2.28
C ARG A 112 9.74 -49.02 -2.41
N GLU A 113 8.50 -48.77 -2.83
CA GLU A 113 7.50 -49.83 -2.98
C GLU A 113 7.84 -50.78 -4.14
N LYS A 114 8.33 -50.26 -5.27
CA LYS A 114 8.85 -51.10 -6.36
C LYS A 114 10.00 -52.00 -5.89
N LEU A 115 10.95 -51.44 -5.13
CA LEU A 115 12.07 -52.21 -4.60
C LEU A 115 11.61 -53.31 -3.64
N ARG A 116 10.61 -53.03 -2.79
CA ARG A 116 10.01 -54.06 -1.93
C ARG A 116 9.37 -55.18 -2.73
N GLN A 117 8.61 -54.84 -3.77
CA GLN A 117 8.00 -55.85 -4.63
C GLN A 117 9.06 -56.71 -5.32
N LEU A 118 10.14 -56.11 -5.82
CA LEU A 118 11.26 -56.85 -6.42
C LEU A 118 11.95 -57.79 -5.41
N LEU A 119 12.10 -57.39 -4.15
CA LEU A 119 12.63 -58.27 -3.10
C LEU A 119 11.72 -59.47 -2.85
N ILE A 120 10.41 -59.25 -2.75
CA ILE A 120 9.42 -60.33 -2.58
C ILE A 120 9.47 -61.29 -3.78
N ASP A 121 9.53 -60.75 -5.00
CA ASP A 121 9.59 -61.56 -6.23
C ASP A 121 10.89 -62.39 -6.31
N LEU A 122 12.00 -61.88 -5.78
CA LEU A 122 13.27 -62.62 -5.71
C LEU A 122 13.23 -63.73 -4.64
N GLU A 123 12.71 -63.42 -3.45
CA GLU A 123 12.57 -64.41 -2.36
C GLU A 123 11.64 -65.56 -2.74
N THR A 124 10.59 -65.29 -3.50
CA THR A 124 9.63 -66.32 -3.96
C THR A 124 10.20 -67.22 -5.06
N ARG A 125 11.13 -66.73 -5.90
CA ARG A 125 11.79 -67.52 -6.95
C ARG A 125 12.97 -68.37 -6.43
N GLY A 126 13.53 -68.01 -5.28
CA GLY A 126 14.64 -68.72 -4.65
C GLY A 126 14.22 -69.92 -3.78
N ARG A 127 12.92 -70.12 -3.56
CA ARG A 127 12.34 -71.30 -2.91
C ARG A 127 11.78 -72.26 -3.96
#